data_AF-A0A942HZ04-F1
#
_entry.id   AF-A0A942HZ04-F1
#
_cell.length_a   1.000
_cell.length_b   1.000
_cell.length_c   1.000
_cell.angle_alpha   90.00
_cell.angle_beta   90.00
_cell.angle_gamma   90.00
#
_symmetry.space_group_name_H-M   'P 1'
#
loop_
_entity.id
_entity.type
_entity.pdbx_description
1 polymer ?
#
loop_
_entity_poly.entity_id
_entity_poly.type
_entity_poly.pdbx_seq_one_letter_code
_entity_poly.pdbx_strand_id
1 'polypeptide(L)'
;MDLTKISNSELLVRLEKLAKTERKITHLVLWHINEMESRKLYADLGFGSMYEYLTKHLGYGESSAYRRIQSARLLKQIPHLAAKLEDGSLNLTQLTQVQKCLKEEKKAGVSVSLEKASEILEKIENKSNFETQKFLAMEFNQPIQMHEVVKPQRDQSVRLELTVSLEQMERWNQVKDLLSHSLPDGSWVEVMDYLAEAHLKRVLGKTQPDKEKQGLRSERSTRGFFTKQKRKYITLKVRRELLQKASHCCEYVEPVSGKKCESHYQLQIDHCVPLACGGEDDQNNLRVLCRTHNLLCAKQWGLSKIFSKEKKSARL
;
A
#
# COMPACT_ATOMS: atom_id res chain seq x y z
N MET A 1 2.08 -26.25 -16.99
CA MET A 1 1.70 -26.92 -15.73
C MET A 1 0.26 -26.57 -15.42
N ASP A 2 -0.59 -27.56 -15.17
CA ASP A 2 -1.97 -27.34 -14.77
C ASP A 2 -2.06 -27.28 -13.24
N LEU A 3 -2.27 -26.08 -12.68
CA LEU A 3 -2.33 -25.84 -11.24
C LEU A 3 -3.74 -26.04 -10.65
N THR A 4 -4.76 -26.31 -11.47
CA THR A 4 -6.15 -26.44 -10.98
C THR A 4 -6.42 -27.75 -10.24
N LYS A 5 -5.47 -28.69 -10.27
CA LYS A 5 -5.59 -30.04 -9.70
C LYS A 5 -4.90 -30.23 -8.35
N ILE A 6 -4.20 -29.22 -7.85
CA ILE A 6 -3.50 -29.28 -6.56
C ILE A 6 -4.27 -28.54 -5.46
N SER A 7 -4.12 -28.98 -4.22
CA SER A 7 -4.78 -28.34 -3.08
C SER A 7 -4.16 -26.98 -2.75
N ASN A 8 -4.91 -26.12 -2.04
CA ASN A 8 -4.39 -24.81 -1.60
C ASN A 8 -3.13 -24.94 -0.73
N SER A 9 -3.08 -25.93 0.17
CA SER A 9 -1.91 -26.16 1.02
C SER A 9 -0.69 -26.63 0.22
N GLU A 10 -0.89 -27.50 -0.77
CA GLU A 10 0.18 -27.94 -1.65
C GLU A 10 0.71 -26.79 -2.52
N LEU A 11 -0.18 -25.96 -3.06
CA LEU A 11 0.19 -24.79 -3.85
C LEU A 11 1.07 -23.82 -3.04
N LEU A 12 0.71 -23.53 -1.79
CA LEU A 12 1.48 -22.67 -0.90
C LEU A 12 2.89 -23.22 -0.64
N VAL A 13 3.00 -24.49 -0.25
CA VAL A 13 4.30 -25.14 0.01
C VAL A 13 5.18 -25.18 -1.25
N ARG A 14 4.59 -25.46 -2.42
CA ARG A 14 5.33 -25.45 -3.70
C ARG A 14 5.85 -24.06 -4.03
N LEU A 15 5.03 -23.02 -3.87
CA LEU A 15 5.42 -21.64 -4.15
C LEU A 15 6.55 -21.18 -3.22
N GLU A 16 6.48 -21.48 -1.93
CA GLU A 16 7.54 -21.16 -0.95
C GLU A 16 8.87 -21.84 -1.30
N LYS A 17 8.83 -23.11 -1.73
CA LYS A 17 10.03 -23.84 -2.18
C LYS A 17 10.63 -23.19 -3.43
N LEU A 18 9.80 -22.85 -4.42
CA LEU A 18 10.26 -22.18 -5.64
C LEU A 18 10.89 -20.82 -5.34
N ALA A 19 10.28 -20.03 -4.45
CA ALA A 19 10.83 -18.72 -4.04
C ALA A 19 12.20 -18.86 -3.35
N LYS A 20 12.40 -19.88 -2.50
CA LYS A 20 13.71 -20.17 -1.91
C LYS A 20 14.73 -20.58 -2.97
N THR A 21 14.35 -21.44 -3.90
CA THR A 21 15.22 -21.87 -5.00
C THR A 21 15.58 -20.70 -5.92
N GLU A 22 14.64 -19.82 -6.22
CA GLU A 22 14.87 -18.60 -7.00
C GLU A 22 15.92 -17.69 -6.34
N ARG A 23 15.84 -17.51 -5.02
CA ARG A 23 16.84 -16.72 -4.27
C ARG A 23 18.23 -17.37 -4.31
N LYS A 24 18.32 -18.70 -4.19
CA LYS A 24 19.57 -19.46 -4.34
C LYS A 24 20.17 -19.31 -5.74
N ILE A 25 19.36 -19.49 -6.79
CA ILE A 25 19.79 -19.29 -8.17
C ILE A 25 20.25 -17.84 -8.37
N THR A 26 19.52 -16.88 -7.81
CA THR A 26 19.90 -15.46 -7.88
C THR A 26 21.27 -15.24 -7.25
N HIS A 27 21.53 -15.75 -6.04
CA HIS A 27 22.84 -15.71 -5.41
C HIS A 27 23.93 -16.29 -6.33
N LEU A 28 23.73 -17.50 -6.88
CA LEU A 28 24.69 -18.12 -7.80
C LEU A 28 24.96 -17.24 -9.04
N VAL A 29 23.91 -16.63 -9.62
CA VAL A 29 24.05 -15.70 -10.74
C VAL A 29 24.92 -14.49 -10.35
N LEU A 30 24.72 -13.91 -9.16
CA LEU A 30 25.55 -12.80 -8.69
C LEU A 30 27.02 -13.20 -8.54
N TRP A 31 27.28 -14.42 -8.07
CA TRP A 31 28.63 -14.93 -7.92
C TRP A 31 29.34 -15.10 -9.27
N HIS A 32 28.62 -15.62 -10.28
CA HIS A 32 29.16 -15.72 -11.64
C HIS A 32 29.36 -14.33 -12.27
N ILE A 33 28.45 -13.38 -12.04
CA ILE A 33 28.62 -12.00 -12.51
C ILE A 33 29.92 -11.40 -11.95
N ASN A 34 30.22 -11.62 -10.67
CA ASN A 34 31.48 -11.16 -10.06
C ASN A 34 32.71 -11.78 -10.71
N GLU A 35 32.68 -13.09 -10.98
CA GLU A 35 33.82 -13.79 -11.58
C GLU A 35 34.02 -13.35 -13.04
N MET A 36 32.94 -13.27 -13.81
CA MET A 36 32.94 -12.75 -15.18
C MET A 36 33.46 -11.31 -15.24
N GLU A 37 33.05 -10.45 -14.30
CA GLU A 37 33.53 -9.06 -14.23
C GLU A 37 35.02 -8.99 -13.86
N SER A 38 35.47 -9.84 -12.93
CA SER A 38 36.87 -9.90 -12.48
C SER A 38 37.82 -10.36 -13.57
N ARG A 39 37.41 -11.37 -14.37
CA ARG A 39 38.16 -11.88 -15.52
C ARG A 39 37.96 -11.07 -16.80
N LYS A 40 37.03 -10.12 -16.81
CA LYS A 40 36.60 -9.34 -17.99
C LYS A 40 36.17 -10.21 -19.19
N LEU A 41 35.58 -11.39 -18.95
CA LEU A 41 35.14 -12.31 -20.03
C LEU A 41 34.12 -11.67 -20.97
N TYR A 42 33.34 -10.70 -20.49
CA TYR A 42 32.43 -9.93 -21.33
C TYR A 42 33.17 -9.17 -22.45
N ALA A 43 34.41 -8.74 -22.22
CA ALA A 43 35.23 -8.03 -23.21
C ALA A 43 35.74 -9.00 -24.29
N ASP A 44 36.18 -10.20 -23.90
CA ASP A 44 36.59 -11.26 -24.84
C ASP A 44 35.42 -11.70 -25.75
N LEU A 45 34.19 -11.62 -25.23
CA LEU A 45 32.96 -11.89 -25.97
C LEU A 45 32.46 -10.69 -26.80
N GLY A 46 33.20 -9.57 -26.84
CA GLY A 46 32.91 -8.41 -27.67
C GLY A 46 31.93 -7.39 -27.08
N PHE A 47 31.66 -7.43 -25.78
CA PHE A 47 30.80 -6.46 -25.10
C PHE A 47 31.62 -5.36 -24.41
N GLY A 48 31.18 -4.11 -24.48
CA GLY A 48 31.89 -2.97 -23.88
C GLY A 48 31.80 -2.90 -22.36
N SER A 49 30.89 -3.66 -21.74
CA SER A 49 30.76 -3.75 -20.29
C SER A 49 29.99 -4.99 -19.84
N MET A 50 30.11 -5.34 -18.55
CA MET A 50 29.29 -6.38 -17.94
C MET A 50 27.78 -6.04 -18.02
N TYR A 51 27.42 -4.76 -18.00
CA TYR A 51 26.05 -4.30 -18.18
C TYR A 51 25.52 -4.62 -19.59
N GLU A 52 26.31 -4.30 -20.61
CA GLU A 52 25.95 -4.58 -22.00
C GLU A 52 25.84 -6.08 -22.26
N TYR A 53 26.72 -6.90 -21.68
CA TYR A 53 26.60 -8.35 -21.74
C TYR A 53 25.30 -8.85 -21.10
N LEU A 54 24.95 -8.37 -19.90
CA LEU A 54 23.72 -8.80 -19.22
C LEU A 54 22.45 -8.40 -19.98
N THR A 55 22.42 -7.22 -20.59
CA THR A 55 21.23 -6.72 -21.29
C THR A 55 21.11 -7.27 -22.72
N LYS A 56 22.20 -7.29 -23.50
CA LYS A 56 22.17 -7.72 -24.90
C LYS A 56 22.30 -9.23 -25.09
N HIS A 57 23.07 -9.93 -24.26
CA HIS A 57 23.30 -11.37 -24.41
C HIS A 57 22.39 -12.21 -23.50
N LEU A 58 22.34 -11.88 -22.20
CA LEU A 58 21.54 -12.64 -21.23
C LEU A 58 20.08 -12.19 -21.13
N GLY A 59 19.68 -11.15 -21.89
CA GLY A 59 18.29 -10.71 -22.01
C GLY A 59 17.71 -10.06 -20.75
N TYR A 60 18.55 -9.60 -19.81
CA TYR A 60 18.05 -8.88 -18.65
C TYR A 60 17.55 -7.49 -19.04
N GLY A 61 16.40 -7.08 -18.51
CA GLY A 61 15.99 -5.68 -18.54
C GLY A 61 16.99 -4.78 -17.81
N GLU A 62 17.15 -3.54 -18.27
CA GLU A 62 18.14 -2.57 -17.78
C GLU A 62 18.20 -2.46 -16.25
N SER A 63 17.03 -2.24 -15.62
CA SER A 63 16.94 -2.12 -14.17
C SER A 63 17.31 -3.41 -13.44
N SER A 64 17.04 -4.56 -14.06
CA SER A 64 17.33 -5.90 -13.52
C SER A 64 18.82 -6.22 -13.60
N ALA A 65 19.46 -5.88 -14.72
CA ALA A 65 20.91 -5.97 -14.91
C ALA A 65 21.65 -5.05 -13.94
N TYR A 66 21.23 -3.78 -13.83
CA TYR A 66 21.81 -2.82 -12.91
C TYR A 66 21.80 -3.31 -11.45
N ARG A 67 20.63 -3.78 -10.97
CA ARG A 67 20.50 -4.32 -9.61
C ARG A 67 21.43 -5.51 -9.38
N ARG A 68 21.52 -6.45 -10.34
CA ARG A 68 22.42 -7.61 -10.22
C ARG A 68 23.88 -7.20 -10.15
N ILE A 69 24.34 -6.26 -10.98
CA ILE A 69 25.73 -5.81 -10.94
C ILE A 69 26.05 -5.13 -9.60
N GLN A 70 25.19 -4.23 -9.12
CA GLN A 70 25.44 -3.55 -7.84
C GLN A 70 25.43 -4.55 -6.66
N SER A 71 24.44 -5.44 -6.61
CA SER A 71 24.36 -6.48 -5.58
C SER A 71 25.54 -7.44 -5.64
N ALA A 72 25.99 -7.84 -6.82
CA ALA A 72 27.16 -8.71 -6.99
C ALA A 72 28.41 -8.03 -6.41
N ARG A 73 28.66 -6.77 -6.75
CA ARG A 73 29.80 -6.01 -6.23
C ARG A 73 29.79 -5.86 -4.71
N LEU A 74 28.62 -5.69 -4.10
CA LEU A 74 28.50 -5.65 -2.65
C LEU A 74 28.76 -7.03 -2.04
N LEU A 75 28.22 -8.09 -2.63
CA LEU A 75 28.44 -9.47 -2.19
C LEU A 75 29.91 -9.89 -2.29
N LYS A 76 30.66 -9.38 -3.28
CA LYS A 76 32.12 -9.58 -3.39
C LYS A 76 32.88 -9.00 -2.21
N GLN A 77 32.42 -7.86 -1.68
CA GLN A 77 33.03 -7.18 -0.54
C GLN A 77 32.62 -7.82 0.80
N ILE A 78 31.39 -8.34 0.88
CA ILE A 78 30.80 -8.89 2.10
C ILE A 78 30.14 -10.26 1.80
N PRO A 79 30.93 -11.35 1.74
CA PRO A 79 30.43 -12.65 1.28
C PRO A 79 29.37 -13.29 2.18
N HIS A 80 29.38 -13.01 3.48
CA HIS A 80 28.44 -13.61 4.44
C HIS A 80 26.97 -13.20 4.21
N LEU A 81 26.72 -12.15 3.39
CA LEU A 81 25.37 -11.73 2.99
C LEU A 81 24.64 -12.75 2.11
N ALA A 82 25.37 -13.70 1.51
CA ALA A 82 24.79 -14.75 0.69
C ALA A 82 23.65 -15.48 1.41
N ALA A 83 23.85 -15.85 2.68
CA ALA A 83 22.85 -16.55 3.48
C ALA A 83 21.57 -15.72 3.65
N LYS A 84 21.72 -14.41 3.93
CA LYS A 84 20.61 -13.45 4.10
C LYS A 84 19.83 -13.20 2.81
N LEU A 85 20.50 -13.26 1.67
CA LEU A 85 19.82 -13.20 0.37
C LEU A 85 19.04 -14.50 0.08
N GLU A 86 19.57 -15.65 0.46
CA GLU A 86 18.92 -16.95 0.25
C GLU A 86 17.69 -17.15 1.14
N ASP A 87 17.79 -16.80 2.42
CA ASP A 87 16.67 -16.90 3.37
C ASP A 87 15.57 -15.87 3.06
N GLY A 88 15.93 -14.72 2.47
CA GLY A 88 15.02 -13.66 2.05
C GLY A 88 14.89 -12.50 3.03
N SER A 89 15.70 -12.48 4.10
CA SER A 89 15.83 -11.35 5.03
C SER A 89 16.37 -10.10 4.34
N LEU A 90 17.21 -10.28 3.32
CA LEU A 90 17.66 -9.24 2.40
C LEU A 90 17.26 -9.53 0.96
N ASN A 91 17.10 -8.47 0.16
CA ASN A 91 16.78 -8.58 -1.26
C ASN A 91 17.67 -7.69 -2.15
N LEU A 92 17.63 -7.94 -3.47
CA LEU A 92 18.46 -7.21 -4.44
C LEU A 92 18.27 -5.69 -4.39
N THR A 93 17.05 -5.22 -4.09
CA THR A 93 16.76 -3.77 -4.03
C THR A 93 17.51 -3.13 -2.87
N GLN A 94 17.49 -3.76 -1.69
CA GLN A 94 18.22 -3.28 -0.51
C GLN A 94 19.73 -3.27 -0.75
N LEU A 95 20.29 -4.37 -1.27
CA LEU A 95 21.72 -4.44 -1.60
C LEU A 95 22.13 -3.36 -2.61
N THR A 96 21.30 -3.12 -3.63
CA THR A 96 21.55 -2.07 -4.63
C THR A 96 21.51 -0.67 -4.01
N GLN A 97 20.56 -0.39 -3.11
CA GLN A 97 20.46 0.90 -2.42
C GLN A 97 21.68 1.17 -1.53
N VAL A 98 22.10 0.17 -0.75
CA VAL A 98 23.32 0.27 0.08
C VAL A 98 24.55 0.51 -0.80
N GLN A 99 24.76 -0.31 -1.83
CA GLN A 99 25.90 -0.16 -2.73
C GLN A 99 25.93 1.22 -3.42
N LYS A 100 24.76 1.78 -3.74
CA LYS A 100 24.64 3.15 -4.30
C LYS A 100 25.10 4.20 -3.29
N CYS A 101 24.62 4.14 -2.04
CA CYS A 101 25.03 5.07 -0.99
C CYS A 101 26.53 4.99 -0.73
N LEU A 102 27.09 3.78 -0.60
CA LEU A 102 28.54 3.58 -0.42
C LEU A 102 29.36 4.17 -1.58
N LYS A 103 28.85 4.08 -2.81
CA LYS A 103 29.51 4.67 -3.99
C LYS A 103 29.42 6.21 -3.99
N GLU A 104 28.32 6.77 -3.50
CA GLU A 104 28.14 8.23 -3.38
C GLU A 104 29.06 8.81 -2.30
N GLU A 105 29.15 8.16 -1.13
CA GLU A 105 30.10 8.53 -0.07
C GLU A 105 31.55 8.49 -0.55
N LYS A 106 31.93 7.40 -1.24
CA LYS A 106 33.28 7.27 -1.81
C LYS A 106 33.61 8.39 -2.80
N LYS A 107 32.62 8.84 -3.58
CA LYS A 107 32.79 10.00 -4.49
C LYS A 107 32.89 11.33 -3.73
N ALA A 108 32.22 11.46 -2.60
CA ALA A 108 32.33 12.60 -1.70
C ALA A 108 33.65 12.63 -0.89
N GLY A 109 34.51 11.61 -1.04
CA GLY A 109 35.79 11.50 -0.34
C GLY A 109 35.70 10.82 1.01
N VAL A 110 34.51 10.35 1.41
CA VAL A 110 34.29 9.62 2.66
C VAL A 110 34.40 8.12 2.39
N SER A 111 35.42 7.48 2.96
CA SER A 111 35.55 6.02 2.87
C SER A 111 34.74 5.36 3.98
N VAL A 112 33.69 4.65 3.60
CA VAL A 112 32.89 3.83 4.53
C VAL A 112 33.57 2.47 4.70
N SER A 113 33.77 2.03 5.95
CA SER A 113 34.36 0.71 6.23
C SER A 113 33.41 -0.43 5.86
N LEU A 114 33.98 -1.61 5.58
CA LEU A 114 33.21 -2.84 5.33
C LEU A 114 32.39 -3.27 6.56
N GLU A 115 32.89 -2.97 7.75
CA GLU A 115 32.20 -3.22 9.02
C GLU A 115 30.93 -2.38 9.12
N LYS A 116 31.03 -1.06 8.86
CA LYS A 116 29.87 -0.17 8.85
C LYS A 116 28.83 -0.60 7.79
N ALA A 117 29.28 -1.00 6.61
CA ALA A 117 28.39 -1.52 5.58
C ALA A 117 27.64 -2.80 6.02
N SER A 118 28.32 -3.69 6.75
CA SER A 118 27.72 -4.92 7.29
C SER A 118 26.68 -4.60 8.38
N GLU A 119 26.98 -3.67 9.29
CA GLU A 119 26.06 -3.21 10.33
C GLU A 119 24.79 -2.56 9.74
N ILE A 120 24.94 -1.75 8.69
CA ILE A 120 23.81 -1.16 7.96
C ILE A 120 22.91 -2.24 7.40
N LEU A 121 23.50 -3.29 6.81
CA LEU A 121 22.76 -4.39 6.20
C LEU A 121 21.98 -5.20 7.24
N GLU A 122 22.56 -5.45 8.42
CA GLU A 122 21.86 -6.06 9.55
C GLU A 122 20.65 -5.25 10.00
N LYS A 123 20.80 -3.93 10.10
CA LYS A 123 19.72 -3.04 10.53
C LYS A 123 18.58 -2.92 9.52
N ILE A 124 18.77 -3.31 8.26
CA ILE A 124 17.71 -3.23 7.22
C ILE A 124 17.05 -4.57 6.89
N GLU A 125 17.43 -5.64 7.56
CA GLU A 125 16.80 -6.96 7.40
C GLU A 125 15.29 -6.90 7.64
N ASN A 126 14.53 -7.59 6.79
CA ASN A 126 13.07 -7.69 6.86
C ASN A 126 12.30 -6.35 6.81
N LYS A 127 12.98 -5.23 6.53
CA LYS A 127 12.35 -3.93 6.36
C LYS A 127 11.75 -3.77 4.97
N SER A 128 10.66 -3.03 4.89
CA SER A 128 10.08 -2.59 3.63
C SER A 128 11.04 -1.64 2.88
N ASN A 129 10.81 -1.47 1.57
CA ASN A 129 11.60 -0.54 0.76
C ASN A 129 11.57 0.89 1.35
N PHE A 130 10.41 1.35 1.82
CA PHE A 130 10.26 2.67 2.42
C PHE A 130 11.08 2.81 3.71
N GLU A 131 11.02 1.82 4.61
CA GLU A 131 11.80 1.81 5.85
C GLU A 131 13.30 1.71 5.59
N THR A 132 13.72 0.92 4.58
CA THR A 132 15.12 0.88 4.14
C THR A 132 15.58 2.25 3.64
N GLN A 133 14.82 2.89 2.74
CA GLN A 133 15.18 4.22 2.24
C GLN A 133 15.28 5.24 3.37
N LYS A 134 14.31 5.26 4.29
CA LYS A 134 14.33 6.13 5.47
C LYS A 134 15.58 5.89 6.31
N PHE A 135 15.91 4.63 6.61
CA PHE A 135 17.08 4.28 7.40
C PHE A 135 18.38 4.74 6.73
N LEU A 136 18.55 4.46 5.43
CA LEU A 136 19.74 4.86 4.68
C LEU A 136 19.86 6.39 4.58
N ALA A 137 18.76 7.10 4.37
CA ALA A 137 18.77 8.56 4.34
C ALA A 137 19.27 9.16 5.66
N MET A 138 18.86 8.59 6.81
CA MET A 138 19.32 9.01 8.12
C MET A 138 20.79 8.64 8.36
N GLU A 139 21.17 7.40 8.07
CA GLU A 139 22.52 6.87 8.33
C GLU A 139 23.62 7.57 7.50
N PHE A 140 23.30 7.94 6.27
CA PHE A 140 24.20 8.68 5.38
C PHE A 140 23.98 10.20 5.43
N ASN A 141 23.18 10.69 6.38
CA ASN A 141 22.87 12.12 6.55
C ASN A 141 22.51 12.82 5.22
N GLN A 142 21.67 12.15 4.43
CA GLN A 142 21.27 12.66 3.12
C GLN A 142 20.50 13.98 3.29
N PRO A 143 20.75 14.99 2.43
CA PRO A 143 20.10 16.28 2.57
C PRO A 143 18.59 16.14 2.39
N ILE A 144 17.82 16.78 3.28
CA ILE A 144 16.38 16.89 3.13
C ILE A 144 16.10 17.75 1.89
N GLN A 145 15.50 17.14 0.88
CA GLN A 145 15.10 17.84 -0.34
C GLN A 145 13.63 18.22 -0.24
N MET A 146 13.36 19.49 0.04
CA MET A 146 12.01 20.06 -0.08
C MET A 146 11.74 20.33 -1.55
N HIS A 147 11.03 19.42 -2.22
CA HIS A 147 10.60 19.61 -3.60
C HIS A 147 9.12 19.97 -3.66
N GLU A 148 8.80 21.01 -4.43
CA GLU A 148 7.47 21.27 -4.97
C GLU A 148 7.63 21.42 -6.48
N VAL A 149 7.06 20.49 -7.22
CA VAL A 149 7.19 20.42 -8.67
C VAL A 149 5.81 20.38 -9.29
N VAL A 150 5.53 21.38 -10.12
CA VAL A 150 4.29 21.51 -10.89
C VAL A 150 4.64 21.38 -12.37
N LYS A 151 4.19 20.30 -13.01
CA LYS A 151 4.50 20.02 -14.42
C LYS A 151 3.21 19.90 -15.23
N PRO A 152 3.00 20.74 -16.28
CA PRO A 152 1.88 20.58 -17.18
C PRO A 152 2.00 19.27 -17.96
N GLN A 153 0.86 18.68 -18.33
CA GLN A 153 0.75 17.47 -19.14
C GLN A 153 0.07 17.77 -20.47
N ARG A 154 0.19 16.83 -21.42
CA ARG A 154 -0.35 16.95 -22.78
C ARG A 154 -1.86 17.20 -22.80
N ASP A 155 -2.59 16.64 -21.84
CA ASP A 155 -4.04 16.71 -21.72
C ASP A 155 -4.52 17.89 -20.85
N GLN A 156 -3.64 18.88 -20.61
CA GLN A 156 -3.86 20.04 -19.73
C GLN A 156 -3.98 19.68 -18.23
N SER A 157 -3.84 18.40 -17.86
CA SER A 157 -3.69 18.05 -16.46
C SER A 157 -2.35 18.55 -15.90
N VAL A 158 -2.26 18.67 -14.59
CA VAL A 158 -1.07 19.15 -13.90
C VAL A 158 -0.58 18.05 -12.97
N ARG A 159 0.69 17.66 -13.11
CA ARG A 159 1.36 16.78 -12.14
C ARG A 159 1.94 17.63 -11.02
N LEU A 160 1.54 17.32 -9.80
CA LEU A 160 2.09 17.89 -8.57
C LEU A 160 2.93 16.82 -7.84
N GLU A 161 4.20 17.10 -7.60
CA GLU A 161 5.08 16.32 -6.72
C GLU A 161 5.47 17.22 -5.54
N LEU A 162 5.30 16.74 -4.32
CA LEU A 162 5.45 17.54 -3.10
C LEU A 162 6.16 16.76 -2.00
N THR A 163 7.03 17.43 -1.24
CA THR A 163 7.60 16.92 0.01
C THR A 163 6.84 17.47 1.19
N VAL A 164 6.37 16.59 2.06
CA VAL A 164 5.71 16.95 3.32
C VAL A 164 6.41 16.31 4.50
N SER A 165 6.34 16.96 5.67
CA SER A 165 6.81 16.39 6.92
C SER A 165 5.92 15.20 7.35
N LEU A 166 6.45 14.36 8.25
CA LEU A 166 5.66 13.26 8.83
C LEU A 166 4.39 13.78 9.52
N GLU A 167 4.49 14.88 10.27
CA GLU A 167 3.36 15.49 10.94
C GLU A 167 2.28 15.97 9.96
N GLN A 168 2.69 16.56 8.82
CA GLN A 168 1.76 16.94 7.76
C GLN A 168 1.08 15.73 7.14
N MET A 169 1.84 14.67 6.84
CA MET A 169 1.31 13.43 6.27
C MET A 169 0.33 12.72 7.22
N GLU A 170 0.62 12.69 8.53
CA GLU A 170 -0.27 12.16 9.55
C GLU A 170 -1.61 12.92 9.58
N ARG A 171 -1.56 14.26 9.58
CA ARG A 171 -2.78 15.09 9.49
C ARG A 171 -3.55 14.80 8.20
N TRP A 172 -2.87 14.62 7.07
CA TRP A 172 -3.52 14.33 5.79
C TRP A 172 -4.17 12.93 5.79
N ASN A 173 -3.52 11.92 6.37
CA ASN A 173 -4.10 10.59 6.53
C ASN A 173 -5.34 10.62 7.42
N GLN A 174 -5.31 11.35 8.54
CA GLN A 174 -6.50 11.53 9.39
C GLN A 174 -7.67 12.13 8.62
N VAL A 175 -7.42 13.15 7.81
CA VAL A 175 -8.46 13.75 6.96
C VAL A 175 -8.99 12.75 5.94
N LYS A 176 -8.11 11.99 5.27
CA LYS A 176 -8.51 10.95 4.31
C LYS A 176 -9.36 9.87 4.96
N ASP A 177 -9.02 9.42 6.16
CA ASP A 177 -9.81 8.43 6.90
C ASP A 177 -11.20 8.97 7.27
N LEU A 178 -11.27 10.21 7.73
CA LEU A 178 -12.54 10.89 8.04
C LEU A 178 -13.43 11.07 6.79
N LEU A 179 -12.82 11.26 5.62
CA LEU A 179 -13.52 11.40 4.35
C LEU A 179 -13.81 10.08 3.64
N SER A 180 -13.35 8.93 4.16
CA SER A 180 -13.43 7.62 3.48
C SER A 180 -14.85 7.15 3.10
N HIS A 181 -15.90 7.69 3.74
CA HIS A 181 -17.29 7.44 3.34
C HIS A 181 -17.77 8.33 2.20
N SER A 182 -17.31 9.58 2.16
CA SER A 182 -17.63 10.53 1.09
C SER A 182 -16.79 10.26 -0.15
N LEU A 183 -15.55 9.81 0.04
CA LEU A 183 -14.56 9.52 -0.99
C LEU A 183 -14.01 8.08 -0.82
N PRO A 184 -14.72 7.06 -1.33
CA PRO A 184 -14.40 5.65 -1.11
C PRO A 184 -13.09 5.18 -1.76
N ASP A 185 -12.59 5.90 -2.75
CA ASP A 185 -11.33 5.58 -3.44
C ASP A 185 -10.12 6.20 -2.70
N GLY A 186 -10.36 7.21 -1.87
CA GLY A 186 -9.32 7.84 -1.05
C GLY A 186 -8.19 8.46 -1.86
N SER A 187 -8.45 8.85 -3.12
CA SER A 187 -7.46 9.53 -3.96
C SER A 187 -7.09 10.86 -3.33
N TRP A 188 -5.79 11.17 -3.25
CA TRP A 188 -5.34 12.45 -2.73
C TRP A 188 -5.86 13.63 -3.55
N VAL A 189 -6.08 13.44 -4.86
CA VAL A 189 -6.68 14.47 -5.73
C VAL A 189 -8.08 14.82 -5.24
N GLU A 190 -8.92 13.82 -4.97
CA GLU A 190 -10.30 14.04 -4.50
C GLU A 190 -10.33 14.59 -3.08
N VAL A 191 -9.45 14.09 -2.20
CA VAL A 191 -9.35 14.59 -0.82
C VAL A 191 -8.97 16.07 -0.82
N MET A 192 -7.97 16.45 -1.61
CA MET A 192 -7.52 17.85 -1.71
C MET A 192 -8.58 18.73 -2.37
N ASP A 193 -9.22 18.26 -3.44
CA ASP A 193 -10.29 19.00 -4.12
C ASP A 193 -11.49 19.21 -3.19
N TYR A 194 -11.90 18.20 -2.42
CA TYR A 194 -12.95 18.32 -1.42
C TYR A 194 -12.62 19.36 -0.34
N LEU A 195 -11.38 19.36 0.16
CA LEU A 195 -10.93 20.35 1.15
C LEU A 195 -10.86 21.76 0.56
N ALA A 196 -10.36 21.89 -0.67
CA ALA A 196 -10.29 23.16 -1.39
C ALA A 196 -11.70 23.72 -1.63
N GLU A 197 -12.62 22.90 -2.15
CA GLU A 197 -14.01 23.29 -2.40
C GLU A 197 -14.73 23.70 -1.11
N ALA A 198 -14.52 22.96 -0.01
CA ALA A 198 -15.07 23.31 1.31
C ALA A 198 -14.51 24.65 1.81
N HIS A 199 -13.21 24.91 1.64
CA HIS A 199 -12.60 26.18 2.01
C HIS A 199 -13.12 27.33 1.14
N LEU A 200 -13.22 27.12 -0.19
CA LEU A 200 -13.76 28.10 -1.14
C LEU A 200 -15.22 28.45 -0.80
N LYS A 201 -16.09 27.46 -0.55
CA LYS A 201 -17.48 27.67 -0.12
C LYS A 201 -17.59 28.44 1.20
N ARG A 202 -16.63 28.25 2.11
CA ARG A 202 -16.58 28.95 3.40
C ARG A 202 -16.16 30.41 3.23
N VAL A 203 -15.18 30.70 2.37
CA VAL A 203 -14.59 32.04 2.18
C VAL A 203 -15.42 32.88 1.21
N LEU A 204 -15.82 32.32 0.07
CA LEU A 204 -16.61 33.01 -0.96
C LEU A 204 -18.11 33.04 -0.65
N GLY A 205 -18.54 32.34 0.41
CA GLY A 205 -19.94 32.13 0.75
C GLY A 205 -20.60 31.07 -0.14
N LYS A 206 -21.87 30.75 0.16
CA LYS A 206 -22.68 29.94 -0.74
C LYS A 206 -22.96 30.76 -2.00
N THR A 207 -22.28 30.50 -3.11
CA THR A 207 -22.86 30.79 -4.41
C THR A 207 -24.19 30.05 -4.46
N GLN A 208 -25.28 30.81 -4.66
CA GLN A 208 -26.59 30.20 -4.87
C GLN A 208 -26.43 29.20 -6.02
N PRO A 209 -26.84 27.93 -5.87
CA PRO A 209 -26.92 27.06 -7.02
C PRO A 209 -27.97 27.66 -7.97
N ASP A 210 -27.61 27.79 -9.24
CA ASP A 210 -28.58 28.01 -10.31
C ASP A 210 -29.74 27.03 -10.13
N LYS A 211 -30.94 27.60 -10.06
CA LYS A 211 -32.21 26.90 -9.89
C LYS A 211 -32.61 26.10 -11.14
N GLU A 212 -31.69 25.39 -11.77
CA GLU A 212 -31.98 24.52 -12.90
C GLU A 212 -31.66 23.07 -12.54
N LYS A 213 -32.54 22.49 -11.72
CA LYS A 213 -32.92 21.06 -11.70
C LYS A 213 -33.98 20.82 -10.62
N GLN A 214 -35.12 21.51 -10.75
CA GLN A 214 -36.38 21.04 -10.16
C GLN A 214 -37.37 20.77 -11.29
N GLY A 215 -37.21 19.62 -11.93
CA GLY A 215 -38.20 19.06 -12.83
C GLY A 215 -38.45 17.61 -12.44
N LEU A 216 -39.73 17.26 -12.29
CA LEU A 216 -40.27 15.90 -12.05
C LEU A 216 -40.34 15.45 -10.58
N ARG A 217 -41.09 16.21 -9.76
CA ARG A 217 -41.88 15.60 -8.69
C ARG A 217 -43.14 15.02 -9.33
N SER A 218 -43.17 13.69 -9.51
CA SER A 218 -44.42 13.00 -9.85
C SER A 218 -45.30 12.95 -8.61
N GLU A 219 -46.52 13.45 -8.76
CA GLU A 219 -47.62 13.28 -7.81
C GLU A 219 -47.90 11.79 -7.65
N ARG A 220 -47.80 11.26 -6.43
CA ARG A 220 -48.32 9.94 -6.10
C ARG A 220 -49.53 10.07 -5.21
N SER A 221 -50.64 9.58 -5.74
CA SER A 221 -51.95 9.52 -5.14
C SER A 221 -51.93 8.89 -3.76
N THR A 222 -52.68 9.52 -2.86
CA THR A 222 -53.10 9.04 -1.56
C THR A 222 -54.00 7.80 -1.69
N ARG A 223 -53.48 6.61 -1.35
CA ARG A 223 -54.31 5.47 -0.91
C ARG A 223 -53.60 4.64 0.16
N GLY A 224 -54.29 4.47 1.29
CA GLY A 224 -54.20 3.27 2.12
C GLY A 224 -53.16 3.27 3.25
N PHE A 225 -53.66 3.37 4.48
CA PHE A 225 -52.93 3.21 5.73
C PHE A 225 -52.34 1.80 5.90
N PHE A 226 -51.02 1.71 6.08
CA PHE A 226 -50.35 0.83 7.04
C PHE A 226 -49.10 1.57 7.55
N THR A 227 -49.11 1.99 8.82
CA THR A 227 -47.99 2.70 9.44
C THR A 227 -46.84 1.72 9.72
N LYS A 228 -46.01 1.42 8.71
CA LYS A 228 -44.67 0.86 8.98
C LYS A 228 -43.91 1.89 9.81
N GLN A 229 -43.63 1.57 11.08
CA GLN A 229 -42.78 2.38 11.94
C GLN A 229 -41.52 2.78 11.18
N LYS A 230 -41.32 4.10 11.00
CA LYS A 230 -40.07 4.62 10.44
C LYS A 230 -38.94 4.25 11.41
N ARG A 231 -37.98 3.46 10.94
CA ARG A 231 -36.83 3.03 11.74
C ARG A 231 -36.10 4.26 12.30
N LYS A 232 -35.69 4.19 13.58
CA LYS A 232 -34.81 5.19 14.16
C LYS A 232 -33.40 4.97 13.59
N TYR A 233 -32.82 5.98 12.95
CA TYR A 233 -31.44 5.93 12.51
C TYR A 233 -30.52 6.13 13.71
N ILE A 234 -29.39 5.42 13.76
CA ILE A 234 -28.31 5.70 14.73
C ILE A 234 -27.90 7.16 14.55
N THR A 235 -28.04 7.94 15.62
CA THR A 235 -27.78 9.38 15.56
C THR A 235 -26.30 9.66 15.31
N LEU A 236 -25.99 10.81 14.69
CA LEU A 236 -24.60 11.25 14.49
C LEU A 236 -23.82 11.36 15.81
N LYS A 237 -24.50 11.67 16.93
CA LYS A 237 -23.90 11.72 18.27
C LYS A 237 -23.42 10.33 18.71
N VAL A 238 -24.32 9.34 18.69
CA VAL A 238 -23.98 7.94 19.03
C VAL A 238 -22.88 7.41 18.11
N ARG A 239 -22.91 7.76 16.81
CA ARG A 239 -21.86 7.36 15.86
C ARG A 239 -20.48 7.93 16.23
N ARG A 240 -20.42 9.20 16.62
CA ARG A 240 -19.16 9.84 17.05
C ARG A 240 -18.61 9.21 18.34
N GLU A 241 -19.48 8.95 19.31
CA GLU A 241 -19.10 8.31 20.58
C GLU A 241 -18.51 6.91 20.37
N LEU A 242 -19.14 6.08 19.52
CA LEU A 242 -18.64 4.74 19.21
C LEU A 242 -17.29 4.79 18.47
N LEU A 243 -17.13 5.69 17.49
CA LEU A 243 -15.86 5.86 16.79
C LEU A 243 -14.73 6.34 17.73
N GLN A 244 -15.03 7.24 18.67
CA GLN A 244 -14.07 7.68 19.68
C GLN A 244 -13.68 6.55 20.64
N LYS A 245 -14.65 5.77 21.14
CA LYS A 245 -14.41 4.61 22.01
C LYS A 245 -13.54 3.55 21.32
N ALA A 246 -13.76 3.34 20.02
CA ALA A 246 -12.98 2.42 19.20
C ALA A 246 -11.62 3.01 18.75
N SER A 247 -11.23 4.20 19.21
CA SER A 247 -10.03 4.92 18.76
C SER A 247 -9.93 5.03 17.24
N HIS A 248 -11.07 5.20 16.57
CA HIS A 248 -11.21 5.21 15.12
C HIS A 248 -10.57 3.99 14.43
N CYS A 249 -10.65 2.80 15.03
CA CYS A 249 -10.08 1.56 14.50
C CYS A 249 -11.12 0.43 14.48
N CYS A 250 -10.93 -0.54 13.59
CA CYS A 250 -11.76 -1.73 13.51
C CYS A 250 -11.62 -2.60 14.77
N GLU A 251 -12.72 -2.95 15.41
CA GLU A 251 -12.74 -3.75 16.65
C GLU A 251 -12.73 -5.27 16.42
N TYR A 252 -12.48 -5.73 15.19
CA TYR A 252 -12.50 -7.16 14.86
C TYR A 252 -11.27 -7.87 15.42
N VAL A 253 -11.50 -9.06 16.01
CA VAL A 253 -10.46 -9.97 16.50
C VAL A 253 -10.64 -11.33 15.85
N GLU A 254 -9.57 -11.86 15.26
CA GLU A 254 -9.57 -13.19 14.65
C GLU A 254 -9.65 -14.27 15.75
N PRO A 255 -10.61 -15.23 15.70
CA PRO A 255 -10.89 -16.12 16.83
C PRO A 255 -9.80 -17.16 17.19
N VAL A 256 -8.92 -17.51 16.26
CA VAL A 256 -7.96 -18.63 16.42
C VAL A 256 -6.60 -18.11 16.85
N SER A 257 -6.08 -17.12 16.12
CA SER A 257 -4.81 -16.46 16.35
C SER A 257 -4.92 -15.26 17.29
N GLY A 258 -6.14 -14.79 17.60
CA GLY A 258 -6.36 -13.60 18.45
C GLY A 258 -5.94 -12.29 17.80
N LYS A 259 -5.65 -12.27 16.49
CA LYS A 259 -5.09 -11.09 15.82
C LYS A 259 -6.16 -10.01 15.66
N LYS A 260 -5.89 -8.80 16.16
CA LYS A 260 -6.75 -7.63 15.97
C LYS A 260 -6.56 -7.02 14.58
N CYS A 261 -7.66 -6.51 14.02
CA CYS A 261 -7.60 -5.67 12.83
C CYS A 261 -7.14 -4.26 13.21
N GLU A 262 -6.23 -3.68 12.44
CA GLU A 262 -5.68 -2.33 12.64
C GLU A 262 -6.20 -1.34 11.57
N SER A 263 -7.31 -1.65 10.92
CA SER A 263 -7.86 -0.82 9.85
C SER A 263 -8.57 0.41 10.40
N HIS A 264 -8.17 1.59 9.94
CA HIS A 264 -8.85 2.88 10.18
C HIS A 264 -9.78 3.29 9.01
N TYR A 265 -9.77 2.53 7.92
CA TYR A 265 -10.43 2.87 6.66
C TYR A 265 -11.88 2.32 6.55
N GLN A 266 -12.80 3.12 6.01
CA GLN A 266 -14.21 2.75 5.76
C GLN A 266 -14.90 2.10 6.96
N LEU A 267 -14.86 2.76 8.11
CA LEU A 267 -15.42 2.26 9.37
C LEU A 267 -16.96 2.37 9.41
N GLN A 268 -17.60 1.23 9.64
CA GLN A 268 -19.04 1.08 9.70
C GLN A 268 -19.44 0.73 11.13
N ILE A 269 -20.61 1.22 11.55
CA ILE A 269 -21.22 0.75 12.79
C ILE A 269 -21.97 -0.51 12.44
N ASP A 270 -21.63 -1.59 13.13
CA ASP A 270 -22.21 -2.91 13.00
C ASP A 270 -22.91 -3.29 14.30
N HIS A 271 -23.96 -4.10 14.19
CA HIS A 271 -24.58 -4.70 15.37
C HIS A 271 -23.93 -6.04 15.68
N CYS A 272 -23.49 -6.26 16.92
CA CYS A 272 -22.92 -7.54 17.38
C CYS A 272 -23.88 -8.70 17.12
N VAL A 273 -25.15 -8.50 17.49
CA VAL A 273 -26.29 -9.30 17.03
C VAL A 273 -27.04 -8.48 15.98
N PRO A 274 -27.08 -8.91 14.71
CA PRO A 274 -27.77 -8.17 13.66
C PRO A 274 -29.25 -7.93 13.97
N LEU A 275 -29.77 -6.77 13.55
CA LEU A 275 -31.20 -6.43 13.66
C LEU A 275 -32.12 -7.52 13.05
N ALA A 276 -31.69 -8.14 11.95
CA ALA A 276 -32.42 -9.22 11.29
C ALA A 276 -32.58 -10.48 12.15
N CYS A 277 -31.77 -10.61 13.19
CA CYS A 277 -31.76 -11.71 14.15
C CYS A 277 -32.26 -11.29 15.54
N GLY A 278 -32.94 -10.14 15.64
CA GLY A 278 -33.51 -9.64 16.90
C GLY A 278 -32.58 -8.75 17.72
N GLY A 279 -31.45 -8.30 17.17
CA GLY A 279 -30.59 -7.33 17.85
C GLY A 279 -31.25 -5.95 18.01
N GLU A 280 -30.90 -5.23 19.08
CA GLU A 280 -31.40 -3.89 19.38
C GLU A 280 -30.34 -2.81 19.09
N ASP A 281 -30.75 -1.53 19.03
CA ASP A 281 -29.86 -0.38 18.77
C ASP A 281 -29.12 0.14 20.02
N ASP A 282 -29.07 -0.67 21.08
CA ASP A 282 -28.38 -0.34 22.33
C ASP A 282 -26.87 -0.21 22.12
N GLN A 283 -26.22 0.74 22.82
CA GLN A 283 -24.77 0.96 22.70
C GLN A 283 -23.94 -0.31 22.94
N ASN A 284 -24.40 -1.23 23.79
CA ASN A 284 -23.69 -2.49 24.07
C ASN A 284 -23.78 -3.50 22.93
N ASN A 285 -24.76 -3.37 22.04
CA ASN A 285 -24.92 -4.21 20.85
C ASN A 285 -24.30 -3.57 19.60
N LEU A 286 -23.66 -2.41 19.72
CA LEU A 286 -23.01 -1.71 18.60
C LEU A 286 -21.49 -1.81 18.70
N ARG A 287 -20.84 -1.97 17.55
CA ARG A 287 -19.38 -2.01 17.41
C ARG A 287 -18.94 -1.33 16.11
N VAL A 288 -17.65 -1.03 16.01
CA VAL A 288 -17.02 -0.39 14.85
C VAL A 288 -16.21 -1.43 14.06
N LEU A 289 -16.57 -1.66 12.80
CA LEU A 289 -15.87 -2.58 11.90
C LEU A 289 -15.48 -1.89 10.59
N CYS A 290 -14.33 -2.23 9.99
CA CYS A 290 -14.08 -1.86 8.60
C CYS A 290 -15.03 -2.61 7.66
N ARG A 291 -15.24 -2.09 6.44
CA ARG A 291 -16.12 -2.70 5.44
C ARG A 291 -15.87 -4.20 5.24
N THR A 292 -14.62 -4.64 5.18
CA THR A 292 -14.26 -6.05 4.98
C THR A 292 -14.75 -6.93 6.13
N HIS A 293 -14.54 -6.51 7.38
CA HIS A 293 -14.96 -7.27 8.55
C HIS A 293 -16.47 -7.18 8.80
N ASN A 294 -17.11 -6.05 8.48
CA ASN A 294 -18.56 -5.96 8.49
C ASN A 294 -19.18 -6.99 7.54
N LEU A 295 -18.69 -7.07 6.29
CA LEU A 295 -19.13 -8.08 5.32
C LEU A 295 -18.85 -9.52 5.77
N LEU A 296 -17.70 -9.77 6.41
CA LEU A 296 -17.37 -11.08 6.97
C LEU A 296 -18.37 -11.49 8.06
N CYS A 297 -18.65 -10.60 9.02
CA CYS A 297 -19.61 -10.86 10.09
C CYS A 297 -21.03 -11.04 9.54
N ALA A 298 -21.46 -10.20 8.59
CA ALA A 298 -22.74 -10.39 7.91
C ALA A 298 -22.83 -11.76 7.22
N LYS A 299 -21.74 -12.25 6.61
CA LYS A 299 -21.67 -13.58 6.00
C LYS A 299 -21.74 -14.71 7.05
N GLN A 300 -21.08 -14.56 8.20
CA GLN A 300 -21.15 -15.52 9.30
C GLN A 300 -22.58 -15.68 9.85
N TRP A 301 -23.33 -14.57 9.89
CA TRP A 301 -24.75 -14.56 10.26
C TRP A 301 -25.70 -14.99 9.12
N GLY A 302 -25.19 -15.37 7.94
CA GLY A 302 -26.00 -15.79 6.80
C GLY A 302 -26.72 -14.64 6.06
N LEU A 303 -26.35 -13.38 6.30
CA LEU A 303 -26.99 -12.18 5.75
C LEU A 303 -26.39 -11.71 4.40
N SER A 304 -25.55 -12.54 3.77
CA SER A 304 -24.73 -12.19 2.60
C SER A 304 -25.53 -11.86 1.31
N LYS A 305 -26.82 -12.18 1.25
CA LYS A 305 -27.68 -11.93 0.07
C LYS A 305 -28.24 -10.50 -0.05
N ILE A 306 -27.99 -9.60 0.91
CA ILE A 306 -28.62 -8.26 0.95
C ILE A 306 -27.75 -7.18 0.27
N PHE A 307 -26.45 -7.41 0.04
CA PHE A 307 -25.52 -6.40 -0.49
C PHE A 307 -25.16 -6.56 -1.98
N SER A 308 -25.69 -7.55 -2.68
CA SER A 308 -25.48 -7.73 -4.13
C SER A 308 -26.67 -7.22 -4.96
N LYS A 309 -26.83 -5.90 -5.08
CA LYS A 309 -27.62 -5.30 -6.16
C LYS A 309 -26.71 -4.65 -7.21
N GLU A 310 -26.53 -5.42 -8.30
CA GLU A 310 -26.53 -5.01 -9.71
C GLU A 310 -25.52 -3.95 -10.20
N LYS A 311 -24.32 -4.40 -10.57
CA LYS A 311 -23.70 -3.97 -11.85
C LYS A 311 -24.30 -4.82 -12.96
N LYS A 312 -25.45 -4.42 -13.52
CA LYS A 312 -25.86 -4.85 -14.86
C LYS A 312 -25.22 -3.88 -15.84
N SER A 313 -24.15 -4.33 -16.49
CA SER A 313 -23.70 -3.74 -17.75
C SER A 313 -24.81 -3.93 -18.79
N ALA A 314 -25.34 -2.83 -19.30
CA ALA A 314 -26.06 -2.84 -20.56
C ALA A 314 -25.03 -3.11 -21.67
N ARG A 315 -24.99 -4.35 -22.15
CA ARG A 315 -24.59 -4.66 -23.52
C ARG A 315 -25.86 -4.70 -24.35
N LEU A 316 -26.03 -3.68 -25.18
CA LEU A 316 -26.51 -3.82 -26.56
C LEU A 316 -25.50 -3.04 -27.40
#